data_AF-A0A7W2KC28-F1
#
_entry.id   AF-A0A7W2KC28-F1
#
_cell.length_a   1.000
_cell.length_b   1.000
_cell.length_c   1.000
_cell.angle_alpha   90.00
_cell.angle_beta   90.00
_cell.angle_gamma   90.00
#
_symmetry.space_group_name_H-M   'P 1'
#
loop_
_entity.id
_entity.type
_entity.pdbx_description
1 polymer ?
#
loop_
_entity_poly.entity_id
_entity_poly.type
_entity_poly.pdbx_seq_one_letter_code
_entity_poly.pdbx_strand_id
1 'polypeptide(L)'
;MQKISAWTDLATPAGAYRYGSLVGGVAPTPLKAEWLNMVQDELCNFILAYLPALNKDDNAQMLKAAQKMVANFALKATTLAGYGILDAYTKAQTDYLLSQKANWAITLGGYGITDAYTKTEIDAAKANKATTLGGYGIADAYTNAEVDAGLNTKADKATSLAGYNIADPIWTDLNATAKAIVAQASAEVGAVGTYALLVVGGGVSSGSDPLPAGTLIAGGYCTYANAAASSPSGIPAGTWKLMGAVYNHDGQSSDSTTLCLRVS
;
A
#
# COMPACT_ATOMS: atom_id res chain seq x y z
N MET A 1 55.03 22.60 -65.57
CA MET A 1 55.08 23.81 -66.38
C MET A 1 56.52 24.03 -66.73
N GLN A 2 56.83 24.37 -67.97
CA GLN A 2 58.19 24.77 -68.32
C GLN A 2 58.38 26.24 -67.96
N LYS A 3 59.58 26.62 -67.49
CA LYS A 3 59.96 28.04 -67.49
C LYS A 3 60.05 28.55 -68.93
N ILE A 4 59.90 29.84 -69.13
CA ILE A 4 59.93 30.48 -70.46
C ILE A 4 61.21 30.17 -71.24
N SER A 5 62.34 29.95 -70.56
CA SER A 5 63.61 29.57 -71.19
C SER A 5 63.61 28.24 -71.91
N ALA A 6 62.61 27.38 -71.69
CA ALA A 6 62.47 26.15 -72.45
C ALA A 6 61.85 26.39 -73.86
N TRP A 7 61.27 27.57 -74.07
CA TRP A 7 60.59 27.96 -75.32
C TRP A 7 61.35 29.03 -76.10
N THR A 8 62.34 29.67 -75.48
CA THR A 8 63.15 30.69 -76.13
C THR A 8 64.52 30.81 -75.48
N ASP A 9 65.56 30.93 -76.30
CA ASP A 9 66.92 31.26 -75.86
C ASP A 9 67.05 32.73 -75.45
N LEU A 10 65.99 33.53 -75.65
CA LEU A 10 65.93 34.94 -75.30
C LEU A 10 65.46 35.18 -73.85
N ALA A 11 65.68 34.23 -72.94
CA ALA A 11 65.41 34.37 -71.51
C ALA A 11 66.66 34.79 -70.72
N THR A 12 66.52 35.11 -69.43
CA THR A 12 67.67 35.30 -68.53
C THR A 12 68.39 33.97 -68.27
N PRO A 13 69.65 33.97 -67.80
CA PRO A 13 70.36 32.74 -67.41
C PRO A 13 69.64 31.91 -66.33
N ALA A 14 68.80 32.54 -65.49
CA ALA A 14 67.97 31.88 -64.48
C ALA A 14 66.64 31.33 -65.02
N GLY A 15 66.42 31.45 -66.33
CA GLY A 15 65.24 30.96 -67.03
C GLY A 15 64.01 31.87 -66.95
N ALA A 16 64.20 33.17 -66.73
CA ALA A 16 63.14 34.15 -66.50
C ALA A 16 62.90 35.02 -67.75
N TYR A 17 61.72 35.63 -67.84
CA TYR A 17 61.43 36.69 -68.81
C TYR A 17 62.41 37.85 -68.63
N ARG A 18 62.89 38.40 -69.75
CA ARG A 18 63.68 39.63 -69.82
C ARG A 18 63.03 40.60 -70.79
N TYR A 19 63.31 41.89 -70.62
CA TYR A 19 62.95 42.89 -71.62
C TYR A 19 63.74 42.68 -72.92
N GLY A 20 63.10 42.96 -74.06
CA GLY A 20 63.78 43.09 -75.34
C GLY A 20 64.70 44.32 -75.39
N SER A 21 65.60 44.36 -76.38
CA SER A 21 66.53 45.50 -76.57
C SER A 21 65.78 46.82 -76.75
N LEU A 22 66.08 47.80 -75.90
CA LEU A 22 65.45 49.11 -75.90
C LEU A 22 66.07 50.01 -76.97
N VAL A 23 65.40 50.21 -78.10
CA VAL A 23 65.66 51.37 -78.97
C VAL A 23 64.68 52.46 -78.58
N GLY A 24 65.14 53.50 -77.87
CA GLY A 24 64.33 54.71 -77.59
C GLY A 24 63.69 54.83 -76.20
N GLY A 25 64.10 54.04 -75.20
CA GLY A 25 63.71 54.26 -73.80
C GLY A 25 62.25 53.95 -73.44
N VAL A 26 61.44 53.41 -74.37
CA VAL A 26 60.08 52.91 -74.11
C VAL A 26 60.13 51.40 -73.92
N ALA A 27 59.41 50.88 -72.92
CA ALA A 27 59.33 49.44 -72.68
C ALA A 27 58.77 48.73 -73.94
N PRO A 28 59.37 47.60 -74.39
CA PRO A 28 58.96 46.93 -75.63
C PRO A 28 57.56 46.32 -75.56
N THR A 29 57.05 46.08 -74.34
CA THR A 29 55.73 45.54 -74.05
C THR A 29 55.07 46.32 -72.91
N PRO A 30 53.74 46.50 -72.93
CA PRO A 30 53.01 47.12 -71.80
C PRO A 30 53.13 46.34 -70.49
N LEU A 31 53.37 45.02 -70.57
CA LEU A 31 53.56 44.15 -69.40
C LEU A 31 55.03 44.15 -68.97
N LYS A 32 55.24 44.25 -67.65
CA LYS A 32 56.55 44.21 -67.02
C LYS A 32 57.07 42.78 -66.92
N ALA A 33 58.35 42.58 -67.24
CA ALA A 33 58.99 41.26 -67.15
C ALA A 33 58.96 40.70 -65.71
N GLU A 34 59.07 41.57 -64.71
CA GLU A 34 58.98 41.24 -63.29
C GLU A 34 57.62 40.61 -62.93
N TRP A 35 56.52 41.12 -63.49
CA TRP A 35 55.19 40.57 -63.26
C TRP A 35 55.02 39.19 -63.88
N LEU A 36 55.52 39.00 -65.11
CA LEU A 36 55.52 37.70 -65.78
C LEU A 36 56.36 36.66 -65.03
N ASN A 37 57.50 37.08 -64.48
CA ASN A 37 58.37 36.23 -63.67
C ASN A 37 57.71 35.83 -62.34
N MET A 38 57.07 36.77 -61.65
CA MET A 38 56.31 36.49 -60.44
C MET A 38 55.24 35.43 -60.68
N VAL A 39 54.42 35.59 -61.73
CA VAL A 39 53.38 34.62 -62.09
C VAL A 39 54.00 33.26 -62.44
N GLN A 40 55.09 33.23 -63.21
CA GLN A 40 55.79 31.99 -63.54
C GLN A 40 56.29 31.28 -62.28
N ASP A 41 56.90 32.01 -61.36
CA ASP A 41 57.48 31.45 -60.14
C ASP A 41 56.39 30.93 -59.19
N GLU A 42 55.26 31.64 -59.03
CA GLU A 42 54.11 31.13 -58.27
C GLU A 42 53.58 29.81 -58.83
N LEU A 43 53.42 29.73 -60.15
CA LEU A 43 52.93 28.51 -60.80
C LEU A 43 53.94 27.36 -60.71
N CYS A 44 55.24 27.65 -60.85
CA CYS A 44 56.29 26.65 -60.67
C CYS A 44 56.35 26.15 -59.22
N ASN A 45 56.26 27.06 -58.24
CA ASN A 45 56.27 26.73 -56.82
C ASN A 45 55.04 25.90 -56.43
N PHE A 46 53.86 26.23 -56.94
CA PHE A 46 52.66 25.44 -56.74
C PHE A 46 52.83 24.00 -57.27
N ILE A 47 53.40 23.84 -58.47
CA ILE A 47 53.66 22.51 -59.01
C ILE A 47 54.65 21.72 -58.14
N LEU A 48 55.76 22.36 -57.75
CA LEU A 48 56.80 21.72 -56.94
C LEU A 48 56.35 21.38 -55.51
N ALA A 49 55.32 22.06 -54.99
CA ALA A 49 54.73 21.72 -53.70
C ALA A 49 54.02 20.35 -53.70
N TYR A 50 53.52 19.88 -54.85
CA TYR A 50 52.72 18.65 -54.95
C TYR A 50 53.30 17.59 -55.92
N LEU A 51 54.24 17.97 -56.78
CA LEU A 51 54.92 17.10 -57.75
C LEU A 51 56.44 17.16 -57.57
N PRO A 52 57.17 16.06 -57.81
CA PRO A 52 58.60 15.96 -57.47
C PRO A 52 59.51 16.87 -58.30
N ALA A 53 59.12 17.21 -59.53
CA ALA A 53 59.89 18.06 -60.43
C ALA A 53 59.01 18.66 -61.53
N LEU A 54 59.51 19.72 -62.18
CA LEU A 54 58.94 20.25 -63.41
C LEU A 54 59.29 19.31 -64.58
N ASN A 55 58.29 18.83 -65.29
CA ASN A 55 58.47 18.00 -66.49
C ASN A 55 58.23 18.83 -67.76
N LYS A 56 59.15 18.82 -68.71
CA LYS A 56 58.97 19.59 -69.94
C LYS A 56 57.92 18.96 -70.87
N ASP A 57 57.72 17.66 -70.82
CA ASP A 57 56.86 16.93 -71.77
C ASP A 57 55.39 16.84 -71.30
N ASP A 58 55.04 17.47 -70.17
CA ASP A 58 53.71 17.34 -69.55
C ASP A 58 52.98 18.69 -69.41
N ASN A 59 52.02 18.97 -70.29
CA ASN A 59 51.25 20.21 -70.24
C ASN A 59 50.15 20.22 -69.15
N ALA A 60 49.89 19.10 -68.47
CA ALA A 60 48.82 18.97 -67.47
C ALA A 60 49.32 19.10 -66.01
N GLN A 61 50.56 19.54 -65.79
CA GLN A 61 51.16 19.57 -64.44
C GLN A 61 50.43 20.47 -63.44
N MET A 62 49.91 21.62 -63.86
CA MET A 62 49.10 22.49 -62.99
C MET A 62 47.85 21.75 -62.50
N LEU A 63 47.19 21.03 -63.42
CA LEU A 63 46.02 20.22 -63.10
C LEU A 63 46.37 19.06 -62.17
N LYS A 64 47.46 18.34 -62.44
CA LYS A 64 47.93 17.23 -61.60
C LYS A 64 48.32 17.68 -60.18
N ALA A 65 48.98 18.83 -60.07
CA ALA A 65 49.30 19.44 -58.77
C ALA A 65 48.03 19.83 -58.01
N ALA A 66 47.05 20.46 -58.69
CA ALA A 66 45.76 20.79 -58.10
C ALA A 66 44.98 19.55 -57.66
N GLN A 67 44.97 18.48 -58.48
CA GLN A 67 44.34 17.19 -58.15
C GLN A 67 44.97 16.57 -56.89
N LYS A 68 46.29 16.63 -56.75
CA LYS A 68 46.98 16.14 -55.54
C LYS A 68 46.73 17.01 -54.31
N MET A 69 46.65 18.33 -54.47
CA MET A 69 46.25 19.23 -53.39
C MET A 69 44.89 18.83 -52.84
N VAL A 70 43.89 18.66 -53.71
CA VAL A 70 42.52 18.30 -53.29
C VAL A 70 42.37 16.85 -52.82
N ALA A 71 43.27 15.94 -53.22
CA ALA A 71 43.25 14.56 -52.76
C ALA A 71 43.45 14.42 -51.24
N ASN A 72 44.11 15.39 -50.60
CA ASN A 72 44.27 15.44 -49.14
C ASN A 72 43.04 16.04 -48.43
N PHE A 73 42.10 16.63 -49.16
CA PHE A 73 40.86 17.14 -48.60
C PHE A 73 39.74 16.12 -48.83
N ALA A 74 39.14 15.66 -47.74
CA ALA A 74 38.01 14.75 -47.77
C ALA A 74 36.75 15.47 -48.31
N LEU A 75 36.64 15.60 -49.63
CA LEU A 75 35.59 16.42 -50.24
C LEU A 75 34.17 15.83 -50.11
N LYS A 76 34.02 14.53 -49.79
CA LYS A 76 32.72 13.83 -49.61
C LYS A 76 32.81 12.59 -48.71
N ALA A 77 33.60 12.62 -47.63
CA ALA A 77 33.57 11.51 -46.68
C ALA A 77 32.29 11.58 -45.83
N THR A 78 31.61 10.45 -45.66
CA THR A 78 30.49 10.30 -44.71
C THR A 78 30.92 9.60 -43.41
N THR A 79 32.21 9.27 -43.30
CA THR A 79 32.80 8.54 -42.17
C THR A 79 33.95 9.33 -41.57
N LEU A 80 34.15 9.16 -40.25
CA LEU A 80 35.22 9.83 -39.50
C LEU A 80 36.61 9.45 -40.03
N ALA A 81 36.80 8.17 -40.36
CA ALA A 81 38.02 7.69 -41.01
C ALA A 81 38.30 8.36 -42.36
N GLY A 82 37.24 8.68 -43.13
CA GLY A 82 37.39 9.41 -44.38
C GLY A 82 37.83 10.87 -44.21
N TYR A 83 37.62 11.47 -43.03
CA TYR A 83 38.17 12.78 -42.65
C TYR A 83 39.54 12.68 -41.95
N GLY A 84 40.10 11.47 -41.80
CA GLY A 84 41.36 11.26 -41.07
C GLY A 84 41.23 11.34 -39.55
N ILE A 85 40.02 11.30 -39.00
CA ILE A 85 39.76 11.29 -37.56
C ILE A 85 39.85 9.84 -37.06
N LEU A 86 40.91 9.52 -36.31
CA LEU A 86 41.24 8.15 -35.86
C LEU A 86 40.99 7.92 -34.37
N ASP A 87 40.81 8.98 -33.60
CA ASP A 87 40.66 8.96 -32.14
C ASP A 87 39.18 9.02 -31.67
N ALA A 88 38.24 9.07 -32.60
CA ALA A 88 36.82 9.11 -32.31
C ALA A 88 36.19 7.71 -32.30
N TYR A 89 35.20 7.50 -31.42
CA TYR A 89 34.40 6.28 -31.39
C TYR A 89 33.49 6.16 -32.62
N THR A 90 33.45 4.97 -33.21
CA THR A 90 32.48 4.61 -34.24
C THR A 90 31.10 4.34 -33.63
N LYS A 91 30.04 4.51 -34.44
CA LYS A 91 28.67 4.16 -34.04
C LYS A 91 28.57 2.74 -33.47
N ALA A 92 29.22 1.77 -34.11
CA ALA A 92 29.21 0.37 -33.66
C ALA A 92 29.87 0.17 -32.29
N GLN A 93 30.99 0.84 -32.03
CA GLN A 93 31.64 0.81 -30.71
C GLN A 93 30.75 1.43 -29.64
N THR A 94 30.13 2.58 -29.94
CA THR A 94 29.19 3.24 -29.02
C THR A 94 27.97 2.36 -28.73
N ASP A 95 27.36 1.76 -29.75
CA ASP A 95 26.21 0.87 -29.61
C ASP A 95 26.58 -0.37 -28.76
N TYR A 96 27.78 -0.92 -28.93
CA TYR A 96 28.28 -2.04 -28.11
C TYR A 96 28.46 -1.65 -26.63
N LEU A 97 29.10 -0.51 -26.36
CA LEU A 97 29.30 -0.02 -25.00
C LEU A 97 27.96 0.32 -24.31
N LEU A 98 27.02 0.88 -25.05
CA LEU A 98 25.68 1.19 -24.54
C LEU A 98 24.86 -0.07 -24.31
N SER A 99 24.93 -1.05 -25.21
CA SER A 99 24.29 -2.37 -25.05
C SER A 99 24.79 -3.07 -23.80
N GLN A 100 26.09 -2.96 -23.49
CA GLN A 100 26.61 -3.46 -22.22
C GLN A 100 25.91 -2.77 -21.05
N LYS A 101 25.88 -1.42 -21.00
CA LYS A 101 25.16 -0.70 -19.92
C LYS A 101 23.66 -1.00 -19.84
N ALA A 102 22.97 -1.15 -20.97
CA ALA A 102 21.52 -1.30 -21.02
C ALA A 102 21.04 -2.73 -20.73
N ASN A 103 21.86 -3.74 -21.03
CA ASN A 103 21.52 -5.15 -20.78
C ASN A 103 21.96 -5.65 -19.40
N TRP A 104 22.47 -4.79 -18.51
CA TRP A 104 23.16 -5.28 -17.32
C TRP A 104 22.27 -5.95 -16.26
N ALA A 105 20.94 -5.76 -16.21
CA ALA A 105 20.02 -6.68 -15.55
C ALA A 105 18.55 -6.20 -15.58
N ILE A 106 17.65 -7.09 -15.16
CA ILE A 106 16.29 -6.77 -14.69
C ILE A 106 16.22 -6.44 -13.18
N THR A 107 17.37 -6.38 -12.49
CA THR A 107 17.48 -6.15 -11.04
C THR A 107 18.32 -4.90 -10.76
N LEU A 108 18.04 -4.23 -9.63
CA LEU A 108 18.78 -3.04 -9.19
C LEU A 108 20.29 -3.32 -9.03
N GLY A 109 20.64 -4.50 -8.50
CA GLY A 109 22.04 -4.90 -8.32
C GLY A 109 22.83 -5.04 -9.62
N GLY A 110 22.20 -5.44 -10.73
CA GLY A 110 22.91 -5.48 -12.02
C GLY A 110 23.17 -4.09 -12.62
N TYR A 111 22.44 -3.06 -12.19
CA TYR A 111 22.79 -1.66 -12.49
C TYR A 111 23.86 -1.09 -11.55
N GLY A 112 24.41 -1.90 -10.63
CA GLY A 112 25.37 -1.45 -9.62
C GLY A 112 24.74 -0.66 -8.47
N ILE A 113 23.42 -0.71 -8.33
CA ILE A 113 22.71 -0.07 -7.21
C ILE A 113 22.71 -1.06 -6.04
N THR A 114 23.57 -0.82 -5.05
CA THR A 114 23.81 -1.73 -3.91
C THR A 114 23.13 -1.29 -2.62
N ASP A 115 22.64 -0.06 -2.56
CA ASP A 115 22.01 0.57 -1.39
C ASP A 115 20.47 0.61 -1.49
N ALA A 116 19.90 0.14 -2.60
CA ALA A 116 18.47 0.03 -2.75
C ALA A 116 17.92 -1.18 -2.00
N TYR A 117 16.82 -0.98 -1.27
CA TYR A 117 16.07 -2.08 -0.65
C TYR A 117 15.57 -3.07 -1.70
N THR A 118 15.88 -4.34 -1.52
CA THR A 118 15.35 -5.42 -2.35
C THR A 118 13.90 -5.75 -1.97
N LYS A 119 13.16 -6.32 -2.92
CA LYS A 119 11.81 -6.82 -2.63
C LYS A 119 11.82 -7.87 -1.51
N THR A 120 12.84 -8.73 -1.46
CA THR A 120 13.02 -9.72 -0.39
C THR A 120 13.20 -9.08 0.99
N GLU A 121 14.03 -8.04 1.11
CA GLU A 121 14.25 -7.34 2.37
C GLU A 121 12.99 -6.61 2.84
N ILE A 122 12.27 -5.95 1.92
CA ILE A 122 11.00 -5.28 2.24
C ILE A 122 9.93 -6.29 2.64
N ASP A 123 9.77 -7.38 1.88
CA ASP A 123 8.76 -8.40 2.18
C ASP A 123 9.08 -9.13 3.50
N ALA A 124 10.36 -9.24 3.87
CA ALA A 124 10.79 -9.74 5.19
C ALA A 124 10.54 -8.72 6.31
N ALA A 125 10.80 -7.43 6.07
CA ALA A 125 10.68 -6.39 7.07
C ALA A 125 9.22 -5.99 7.36
N LYS A 126 8.31 -6.10 6.39
CA LYS A 126 7.06 -5.34 6.46
C LYS A 126 5.89 -6.01 7.20
N ALA A 127 5.66 -7.31 7.07
CA ALA A 127 4.39 -7.86 7.59
C ALA A 127 4.18 -9.38 7.50
N ASN A 128 4.94 -10.12 6.70
CA ASN A 128 4.38 -11.36 6.11
C ASN A 128 4.36 -12.63 7.00
N LYS A 129 4.53 -12.52 8.32
CA LYS A 129 4.39 -13.67 9.24
C LYS A 129 3.69 -13.38 10.57
N ALA A 130 3.45 -12.11 10.91
CA ALA A 130 2.80 -11.79 12.17
C ALA A 130 1.29 -12.01 12.04
N THR A 131 0.74 -12.94 12.81
CA THR A 131 -0.71 -13.12 12.96
C THR A 131 -1.25 -12.47 14.24
N THR A 132 -0.37 -11.80 14.99
CA THR A 132 -0.68 -11.16 16.28
C THR A 132 -0.29 -9.68 16.25
N LEU A 133 -1.01 -8.87 17.04
CA LEU A 133 -0.75 -7.43 17.22
C LEU A 133 0.70 -7.16 17.64
N GLY A 134 1.24 -7.95 18.57
CA GLY A 134 2.63 -7.83 19.01
C GLY A 134 3.65 -8.15 17.90
N GLY A 135 3.33 -9.06 16.98
CA GLY A 135 4.16 -9.32 15.80
C GLY A 135 4.20 -8.15 14.80
N TYR A 136 3.20 -7.27 14.83
CA TYR A 136 3.18 -6.00 14.11
C TYR A 136 3.78 -4.83 14.90
N GLY A 137 4.29 -5.07 16.12
CA GLY A 137 4.81 -4.02 16.99
C GLY A 137 3.72 -3.15 17.63
N ILE A 138 2.46 -3.58 17.59
CA ILE A 138 1.35 -2.89 18.24
C ILE A 138 1.32 -3.34 19.71
N ALA A 139 1.75 -2.45 20.60
CA ALA A 139 1.92 -2.72 22.03
C ALA A 139 0.83 -2.10 22.92
N ASP A 140 -0.01 -1.25 22.36
CA ASP A 140 -1.08 -0.50 23.05
C ASP A 140 -2.48 -1.14 22.87
N ALA A 141 -2.58 -2.22 22.10
CA ALA A 141 -3.82 -2.96 21.91
C ALA A 141 -4.03 -4.01 22.99
N TYR A 142 -5.26 -4.14 23.50
CA TYR A 142 -5.65 -5.20 24.42
C TYR A 142 -5.58 -6.58 23.75
N THR A 143 -5.00 -7.55 24.45
CA THR A 143 -4.94 -8.96 24.03
C THR A 143 -6.23 -9.70 24.38
N ASN A 144 -6.50 -10.80 23.67
CA ASN A 144 -7.62 -11.68 24.00
C ASN A 144 -7.57 -12.15 25.46
N ALA A 145 -6.37 -12.47 25.98
CA ALA A 145 -6.20 -12.90 27.36
C ALA A 145 -6.59 -11.82 28.38
N GLU A 146 -6.23 -10.55 28.13
CA GLU A 146 -6.63 -9.44 29.01
C GLU A 146 -8.14 -9.20 28.99
N VAL A 147 -8.75 -9.29 27.79
CA VAL A 147 -10.20 -9.18 27.64
C VAL A 147 -10.92 -10.33 28.33
N ASP A 148 -10.48 -11.57 28.11
CA ASP A 148 -11.05 -12.77 28.71
C ASP A 148 -10.91 -12.75 30.24
N ALA A 149 -9.77 -12.31 30.77
CA ALA A 149 -9.57 -12.15 32.21
C ALA A 149 -10.50 -11.07 32.81
N GLY A 150 -10.67 -9.94 32.10
CA GLY A 150 -11.60 -8.89 32.51
C GLY A 150 -13.06 -9.35 32.47
N LEU A 151 -13.43 -10.17 31.48
CA LEU A 151 -14.78 -10.74 31.34
C LEU A 151 -15.04 -11.80 32.42
N ASN A 152 -14.09 -12.71 32.66
CA ASN A 152 -14.19 -13.72 33.70
C ASN A 152 -14.30 -13.07 35.08
N THR A 153 -13.56 -11.99 35.35
CA THR A 153 -13.71 -11.23 36.60
C THR A 153 -15.12 -10.65 36.76
N LYS A 154 -15.81 -10.29 35.65
CA LYS A 154 -17.22 -9.86 35.71
C LYS A 154 -18.17 -11.05 35.86
N ALA A 155 -17.89 -12.18 35.22
CA ALA A 155 -18.70 -13.39 35.29
C ALA A 155 -18.57 -14.12 36.65
N ASP A 156 -17.40 -14.13 37.28
CA ASP A 156 -17.17 -14.79 38.58
C ASP A 156 -17.81 -14.05 39.75
N LYS A 157 -18.25 -12.80 39.54
CA LYS A 157 -19.13 -12.11 40.50
C LYS A 157 -20.56 -12.70 40.55
N ALA A 158 -20.88 -13.68 39.70
CA ALA A 158 -22.23 -14.19 39.49
C ALA A 158 -22.74 -15.24 40.48
N THR A 159 -22.63 -14.98 41.78
CA THR A 159 -23.49 -15.67 42.76
C THR A 159 -24.65 -14.79 43.25
N SER A 160 -24.66 -13.50 42.88
CA SER A 160 -25.74 -12.57 43.21
C SER A 160 -25.87 -11.45 42.17
N LEU A 161 -27.07 -10.87 42.08
CA LEU A 161 -27.33 -9.67 41.24
C LEU A 161 -26.45 -8.47 41.66
N ALA A 162 -26.10 -8.39 42.95
CA ALA A 162 -25.20 -7.37 43.47
C ALA A 162 -23.78 -7.46 42.87
N GLY A 163 -23.32 -8.66 42.52
CA GLY A 163 -22.04 -8.87 41.83
C GLY A 163 -21.98 -8.20 40.45
N TYR A 164 -23.13 -7.97 39.82
CA TYR A 164 -23.26 -7.27 38.55
C TYR A 164 -23.58 -5.76 38.69
N ASN A 165 -23.48 -5.20 39.91
CA ASN A 165 -23.92 -3.83 40.22
C ASN A 165 -25.40 -3.57 39.88
N ILE A 166 -26.25 -4.61 39.92
CA ILE A 166 -27.70 -4.43 39.82
C ILE A 166 -28.19 -4.11 41.23
N ALA A 167 -28.40 -2.82 41.50
CA ALA A 167 -28.65 -2.27 42.84
C ALA A 167 -30.11 -2.42 43.34
N ASP A 168 -31.07 -2.56 42.42
CA ASP A 168 -32.51 -2.64 42.75
C ASP A 168 -33.20 -3.99 42.40
N PRO A 169 -32.69 -5.17 42.79
CA PRO A 169 -33.49 -6.38 42.69
C PRO A 169 -34.60 -6.32 43.74
N ILE A 170 -35.85 -6.50 43.31
CA ILE A 170 -37.03 -6.40 44.19
C ILE A 170 -36.96 -7.39 45.39
N TRP A 171 -36.13 -8.46 45.33
CA TRP A 171 -35.94 -9.40 46.44
C TRP A 171 -34.52 -9.99 46.47
N THR A 172 -33.63 -9.50 47.33
CA THR A 172 -32.21 -9.92 47.41
C THR A 172 -31.85 -10.82 48.59
N ASP A 173 -32.71 -10.97 49.57
CA ASP A 173 -32.37 -11.62 50.86
C ASP A 173 -32.76 -13.10 50.94
N LEU A 174 -33.17 -13.72 49.82
CA LEU A 174 -33.68 -15.09 49.75
C LEU A 174 -34.84 -15.38 50.73
N ASN A 175 -35.47 -14.34 51.28
CA ASN A 175 -36.50 -14.45 52.33
C ASN A 175 -37.87 -13.95 51.86
N ALA A 176 -38.09 -13.92 50.53
CA ALA A 176 -39.29 -13.40 49.89
C ALA A 176 -40.57 -14.11 50.40
N THR A 177 -40.50 -15.43 50.60
CA THR A 177 -41.62 -16.23 51.12
C THR A 177 -41.99 -15.84 52.55
N ALA A 178 -41.02 -15.73 53.46
CA ALA A 178 -41.30 -15.34 54.84
C ALA A 178 -41.82 -13.91 54.93
N LYS A 179 -41.30 -12.99 54.10
CA LYS A 179 -41.81 -11.61 54.01
C LYS A 179 -43.24 -11.55 53.51
N ALA A 180 -43.60 -12.35 52.50
CA ALA A 180 -44.97 -12.45 52.00
C ALA A 180 -45.93 -13.03 53.06
N ILE A 181 -45.51 -14.07 53.78
CA ILE A 181 -46.26 -14.67 54.89
C ILE A 181 -46.53 -13.64 55.98
N VAL A 182 -45.49 -12.95 56.46
CA VAL A 182 -45.61 -11.94 57.53
C VAL A 182 -46.49 -10.78 57.09
N ALA A 183 -46.27 -10.23 55.90
CA ALA A 183 -47.02 -9.08 55.40
C ALA A 183 -48.53 -9.36 55.31
N GLN A 184 -48.91 -10.56 54.86
CA GLN A 184 -50.32 -10.95 54.80
C GLN A 184 -50.90 -11.28 56.17
N ALA A 185 -50.14 -11.93 57.05
CA ALA A 185 -50.60 -12.27 58.39
C ALA A 185 -50.82 -11.04 59.27
N SER A 186 -49.98 -10.01 59.14
CA SER A 186 -50.03 -8.79 59.97
C SER A 186 -51.03 -7.72 59.51
N ALA A 187 -51.51 -7.79 58.26
CA ALA A 187 -52.46 -6.80 57.74
C ALA A 187 -53.85 -6.93 58.38
N GLU A 188 -54.72 -5.94 58.22
CA GLU A 188 -56.13 -6.07 58.62
C GLU A 188 -56.86 -7.05 57.69
N VAL A 189 -57.73 -7.89 58.25
CA VAL A 189 -58.51 -8.86 57.47
C VAL A 189 -59.35 -8.16 56.39
N GLY A 190 -59.30 -8.65 55.15
CA GLY A 190 -60.02 -8.06 54.02
C GLY A 190 -59.42 -6.77 53.45
N ALA A 191 -58.30 -6.27 53.97
CA ALA A 191 -57.64 -5.07 53.44
C ALA A 191 -56.95 -5.32 52.09
N VAL A 192 -56.70 -4.24 51.35
CA VAL A 192 -55.87 -4.27 50.14
C VAL A 192 -54.48 -4.82 50.50
N GLY A 193 -54.07 -5.90 49.83
CA GLY A 193 -52.82 -6.62 50.13
C GLY A 193 -53.01 -7.93 50.91
N THR A 194 -54.23 -8.27 51.35
CA THR A 194 -54.55 -9.58 51.96
C THR A 194 -54.99 -10.65 50.95
N TYR A 195 -54.58 -10.49 49.70
CA TYR A 195 -54.79 -11.47 48.65
C TYR A 195 -53.52 -12.30 48.42
N ALA A 196 -53.70 -13.57 48.11
CA ALA A 196 -52.61 -14.49 47.82
C ALA A 196 -53.04 -15.47 46.73
N LEU A 197 -52.10 -15.85 45.86
CA LEU A 197 -52.26 -17.06 45.06
C LEU A 197 -51.96 -18.24 45.97
N LEU A 198 -52.97 -19.05 46.24
CA LEU A 198 -52.87 -20.20 47.12
C LEU A 198 -53.14 -21.48 46.33
N VAL A 199 -52.33 -22.50 46.62
CA VAL A 199 -52.60 -23.89 46.25
C VAL A 199 -53.50 -24.48 47.33
N VAL A 200 -54.75 -24.76 46.97
CA VAL A 200 -55.75 -25.39 47.83
C VAL A 200 -55.50 -26.90 47.86
N GLY A 201 -55.38 -27.49 49.05
CA GLY A 201 -55.05 -28.91 49.22
C GLY A 201 -53.64 -29.18 49.72
N GLY A 202 -52.71 -28.25 49.50
CA GLY A 202 -51.29 -28.40 49.83
C GLY A 202 -50.95 -28.52 51.31
N GLY A 203 -51.93 -28.32 52.21
CA GLY A 203 -51.74 -28.36 53.66
C GLY A 203 -52.16 -29.65 54.37
N VAL A 204 -53.08 -30.46 53.80
CA VAL A 204 -53.52 -31.85 54.15
C VAL A 204 -54.98 -32.11 53.69
N SER A 205 -55.39 -31.81 52.44
CA SER A 205 -56.69 -32.28 51.93
C SER A 205 -56.54 -33.01 50.59
N SER A 206 -57.15 -34.20 50.47
CA SER A 206 -57.03 -35.10 49.32
C SER A 206 -58.34 -35.23 48.54
N GLY A 207 -59.08 -34.14 48.37
CA GLY A 207 -60.33 -34.15 47.62
C GLY A 207 -60.10 -33.75 46.16
N SER A 208 -60.76 -34.45 45.25
CA SER A 208 -60.77 -34.15 43.81
C SER A 208 -62.00 -33.36 43.37
N ASP A 209 -62.84 -32.94 44.32
CA ASP A 209 -64.12 -32.30 44.00
C ASP A 209 -63.93 -30.80 43.72
N PRO A 210 -64.65 -30.22 42.74
CA PRO A 210 -64.53 -28.80 42.45
C PRO A 210 -65.09 -27.95 43.59
N LEU A 211 -64.31 -26.96 44.03
CA LEU A 211 -64.75 -25.97 45.01
C LEU A 211 -65.14 -24.67 44.29
N PRO A 212 -66.38 -24.20 44.43
CA PRO A 212 -66.83 -22.98 43.76
C PRO A 212 -66.18 -21.73 44.36
N ALA A 213 -66.17 -20.65 43.58
CA ALA A 213 -65.75 -19.34 44.07
C ALA A 213 -66.59 -18.92 45.27
N GLY A 214 -65.96 -18.31 46.26
CA GLY A 214 -66.59 -17.89 47.51
C GLY A 214 -66.55 -18.91 48.64
N THR A 215 -66.12 -20.15 48.37
CA THR A 215 -65.88 -21.17 49.41
C THR A 215 -64.84 -20.66 50.41
N LEU A 216 -65.07 -20.94 51.69
CA LEU A 216 -64.15 -20.62 52.78
C LEU A 216 -63.26 -21.82 53.10
N ILE A 217 -61.95 -21.60 53.15
CA ILE A 217 -60.95 -22.63 53.39
C ILE A 217 -60.01 -22.16 54.47
N ALA A 218 -59.76 -23.00 55.48
CA ALA A 218 -58.76 -22.68 56.49
C ALA A 218 -57.37 -22.69 55.85
N GLY A 219 -56.54 -21.71 56.19
CA GLY A 219 -55.20 -21.56 55.63
C GLY A 219 -54.30 -22.76 55.90
N GLY A 220 -54.59 -23.54 56.96
CA GLY A 220 -53.97 -24.84 57.24
C GLY A 220 -54.13 -25.89 56.14
N TYR A 221 -55.09 -25.73 55.22
CA TYR A 221 -55.28 -26.60 54.05
C TYR A 221 -54.68 -26.01 52.77
N CYS A 222 -54.08 -24.84 52.84
CA CYS A 222 -53.52 -24.13 51.71
C CYS A 222 -52.00 -24.05 51.83
N THR A 223 -51.34 -23.81 50.71
CA THR A 223 -49.95 -23.33 50.68
C THR A 223 -49.83 -22.17 49.71
N TYR A 224 -48.81 -21.34 49.86
CA TYR A 224 -48.53 -20.29 48.88
C TYR A 224 -48.15 -20.90 47.52
N ALA A 225 -48.58 -20.26 46.43
CA ALA A 225 -48.18 -20.67 45.09
C ALA A 225 -46.70 -20.32 44.85
N ASN A 226 -45.92 -21.33 44.48
CA ASN A 226 -44.52 -21.16 44.08
C ASN A 226 -44.39 -21.36 42.57
N ALA A 227 -43.62 -20.51 41.89
CA ALA A 227 -43.32 -20.66 40.47
C ALA A 227 -42.41 -21.87 40.16
N ALA A 228 -41.68 -22.38 41.17
CA ALA A 228 -40.84 -23.57 41.07
C ALA A 228 -41.46 -24.71 41.90
N ALA A 229 -42.00 -25.73 41.24
CA ALA A 229 -42.84 -26.80 41.76
C ALA A 229 -42.19 -27.77 42.80
N SER A 230 -41.23 -27.36 43.62
CA SER A 230 -40.41 -28.27 44.41
C SER A 230 -40.40 -28.07 45.93
N SER A 231 -41.13 -27.11 46.52
CA SER A 231 -41.27 -27.02 47.99
C SER A 231 -42.51 -26.25 48.43
N PRO A 232 -43.22 -26.69 49.50
CA PRO A 232 -44.37 -25.97 50.05
C PRO A 232 -43.88 -24.61 50.57
N SER A 233 -44.39 -23.52 50.00
CA SER A 233 -43.93 -22.16 50.30
C SER A 233 -44.59 -21.56 51.56
N GLY A 234 -44.80 -22.42 52.57
CA GLY A 234 -45.41 -22.08 53.85
C GLY A 234 -46.93 -22.18 53.86
N ILE A 235 -47.49 -22.22 55.07
CA ILE A 235 -48.93 -22.34 55.33
C ILE A 235 -49.47 -20.95 55.66
N PRO A 236 -50.46 -20.42 54.90
CA PRO A 236 -51.07 -19.14 55.21
C PRO A 236 -51.90 -19.24 56.51
N ALA A 237 -51.88 -18.18 57.33
CA ALA A 237 -52.71 -18.12 58.53
C ALA A 237 -54.15 -17.67 58.19
N GLY A 238 -55.10 -18.00 59.07
CA GLY A 238 -56.47 -17.50 58.98
C GLY A 238 -57.40 -18.30 58.05
N THR A 239 -58.55 -17.72 57.72
CA THR A 239 -59.53 -18.30 56.78
C THR A 239 -59.49 -17.52 55.47
N TRP A 240 -59.56 -18.25 54.37
CA TRP A 240 -59.40 -17.73 53.02
C TRP A 240 -60.65 -17.99 52.20
N LYS A 241 -61.17 -16.93 51.59
CA LYS A 241 -62.26 -17.00 50.61
C LYS A 241 -61.67 -17.17 49.22
N LEU A 242 -62.10 -18.20 48.52
CA LEU A 242 -61.72 -18.41 47.12
C LEU A 242 -62.29 -17.29 46.23
N MET A 243 -61.46 -16.67 45.41
CA MET A 243 -61.89 -15.62 44.46
C MET A 243 -62.18 -16.20 43.06
N GLY A 244 -61.69 -17.40 42.77
CA GLY A 244 -62.05 -18.21 41.61
C GLY A 244 -62.34 -19.66 42.00
N ALA A 245 -63.06 -20.39 41.15
CA ALA A 245 -63.29 -21.82 41.37
C ALA A 245 -61.98 -22.62 41.23
N VAL A 246 -61.86 -23.69 42.00
CA VAL A 246 -60.76 -24.68 41.92
C VAL A 246 -61.38 -25.99 41.45
N TYR A 247 -60.84 -26.59 40.39
CA TYR A 247 -61.44 -27.76 39.76
C TYR A 247 -61.07 -29.07 40.46
N ASN A 248 -59.90 -29.11 41.07
CA ASN A 248 -59.49 -30.09 42.07
C ASN A 248 -58.85 -29.35 43.26
N HIS A 249 -58.69 -30.03 44.39
CA HIS A 249 -57.99 -29.47 45.55
C HIS A 249 -57.10 -30.52 46.20
N ASP A 250 -56.39 -31.27 45.34
CA ASP A 250 -55.41 -32.29 45.72
C ASP A 250 -54.03 -31.68 46.06
N GLY A 251 -53.85 -30.39 45.74
CA GLY A 251 -52.63 -29.63 46.01
C GLY A 251 -51.43 -30.03 45.16
N GLN A 252 -51.61 -30.85 44.13
CA GLN A 252 -50.53 -31.39 43.28
C GLN A 252 -50.45 -30.71 41.92
N SER A 253 -51.57 -30.20 41.42
CA SER A 253 -51.71 -29.73 40.05
C SER A 253 -52.03 -28.23 39.99
N SER A 254 -51.76 -27.58 38.84
CA SER A 254 -51.98 -26.14 38.67
C SER A 254 -53.46 -25.73 38.80
N ASP A 255 -54.38 -26.67 38.59
CA ASP A 255 -55.82 -26.52 38.73
C ASP A 255 -56.33 -26.57 40.19
N SER A 256 -55.42 -26.78 41.16
CA SER A 256 -55.62 -26.55 42.59
C SER A 256 -55.24 -25.13 43.04
N THR A 257 -54.78 -24.27 42.13
CA THR A 257 -54.32 -22.91 42.48
C THR A 257 -55.36 -21.86 42.12
N THR A 258 -55.69 -20.98 43.06
CA THR A 258 -56.57 -19.83 42.78
C THR A 258 -56.16 -18.62 43.62
N LEU A 259 -56.68 -17.46 43.23
CA LEU A 259 -56.56 -16.25 44.03
C LEU A 259 -57.50 -16.37 45.23
N CYS A 260 -57.00 -16.06 46.42
CA CYS A 260 -57.75 -16.12 47.66
C CYS A 260 -57.64 -14.79 48.42
N LEU A 261 -58.70 -14.43 49.14
CA LEU A 261 -58.76 -13.27 50.03
C LEU A 261 -58.85 -13.76 51.48
N ARG A 262 -58.02 -13.23 52.39
CA ARG A 262 -58.12 -13.57 53.81
C ARG A 262 -59.32 -12.85 54.45
N VAL A 263 -60.17 -13.62 55.12
CA VAL A 263 -61.44 -13.17 55.72
C VAL A 263 -61.55 -13.40 57.23
N SER A 264 -60.55 -14.02 57.87
CA SER A 264 -60.37 -14.04 59.33
C SER A 264 -58.93 -14.32 59.70
#